data_AF-A0AAD5CXE8-F1
#
_entry.id   AF-A0AAD5CXE8-F1
#
_cell.length_a   1.000
_cell.length_b   1.000
_cell.length_c   1.000
_cell.angle_alpha   90.00
_cell.angle_beta   90.00
_cell.angle_gamma   90.00
#
_symmetry.space_group_name_H-M   'P 1'
#
loop_
_entity.id
_entity.type
_entity.pdbx_description
1 polymer ?
#
loop_
_entity_poly.entity_id
_entity_poly.type
_entity_poly.pdbx_seq_one_letter_code
_entity_poly.pdbx_strand_id
1 'polypeptide(L)'
;IMEYGSLKGKLPEALFSVSGIQQVSLKNNNLNDTLDMGNNISDELQIVDLQNNKIDNVTLSSEYKNDLELYGNPVCNKTLGQTQYCQLRQSTSGYSTSFPDCGSKPCRSDQKPSSLRSFRQN
;
A
#
# COMPACT_ATOMS: atom_id res chain seq x y z
N ILE A 1 6.39 -8.77 -8.15
CA ILE A 1 5.02 -8.49 -7.65
C ILE A 1 4.30 -9.83 -7.55
N MET A 2 3.92 -10.25 -6.34
CA MET A 2 3.11 -11.45 -6.11
C MET A 2 1.88 -11.06 -5.28
N GLU A 3 0.69 -11.15 -5.85
CA GLU A 3 -0.56 -10.71 -5.22
C GLU A 3 -1.57 -11.85 -5.25
N TYR A 4 -2.46 -11.92 -4.25
CA TYR A 4 -3.51 -12.96 -4.16
C TYR A 4 -2.97 -14.40 -4.09
N GLY A 5 -1.90 -14.60 -3.32
CA GLY A 5 -1.36 -15.92 -3.03
C GLY A 5 -1.87 -16.48 -1.71
N SER A 6 -1.44 -17.72 -1.41
CA SER A 6 -1.57 -18.33 -0.09
C SER A 6 -0.22 -18.37 0.64
N LEU A 7 0.64 -17.38 0.37
CA LEU A 7 1.94 -17.26 1.03
C LEU A 7 1.70 -17.03 2.53
N LYS A 8 2.36 -17.84 3.34
CA LYS A 8 2.25 -17.89 4.81
C LYS A 8 3.65 -17.92 5.42
N GLY A 9 3.74 -17.51 6.67
CA GLY A 9 4.99 -17.46 7.42
C GLY A 9 5.57 -16.06 7.50
N LYS A 10 6.72 -15.97 8.20
CA LYS A 10 7.48 -14.76 8.41
C LYS A 10 8.20 -14.34 7.13
N LEU A 11 8.19 -13.05 6.84
CA LEU A 11 8.95 -12.48 5.74
C LEU A 11 10.44 -12.37 6.12
N PRO A 12 11.38 -12.91 5.32
CA PRO A 12 12.80 -12.84 5.63
C PRO A 12 13.35 -11.43 5.40
N GLU A 13 14.15 -10.92 6.34
CA GLU A 13 14.82 -9.61 6.25
C GLU A 13 15.68 -9.49 4.99
N ALA A 14 16.26 -10.61 4.55
CA ALA A 14 17.11 -10.69 3.37
C ALA A 14 16.40 -10.27 2.07
N LEU A 15 15.06 -10.26 2.04
CA LEU A 15 14.31 -9.76 0.89
C LEU A 15 14.52 -8.26 0.68
N PHE A 16 14.71 -7.51 1.77
CA PHE A 16 14.85 -6.06 1.75
C PHE A 16 16.29 -5.60 1.51
N SER A 17 17.27 -6.49 1.72
CA SER A 17 18.69 -6.21 1.47
C SER A 17 19.14 -6.51 0.04
N VAL A 18 18.26 -7.06 -0.81
CA VAL A 18 18.59 -7.37 -2.20
C VAL A 18 18.76 -6.08 -3.01
N SER A 19 19.96 -5.87 -3.55
CA SER A 19 20.24 -4.83 -4.55
C SER A 19 19.50 -5.13 -5.86
N GLY A 20 18.90 -4.12 -6.47
CA GLY A 20 18.16 -4.19 -7.73
C GLY A 20 16.64 -4.27 -7.57
N ILE A 21 16.13 -4.40 -6.34
CA ILE A 21 14.68 -4.41 -6.08
C ILE A 21 14.21 -3.01 -5.70
N GLN A 22 13.30 -2.47 -6.52
CA GLN A 22 12.69 -1.16 -6.28
C GLN A 22 11.31 -1.24 -5.61
N GLN A 23 10.57 -2.31 -5.88
CA GLN A 23 9.21 -2.48 -5.40
C GLN A 23 8.94 -3.93 -4.99
N VAL A 24 8.47 -4.11 -3.77
CA VAL A 24 7.99 -5.39 -3.24
C VAL A 24 6.50 -5.25 -3.00
N SER A 25 5.69 -5.93 -3.80
CA SER A 25 4.25 -6.06 -3.55
C SER A 25 3.93 -7.53 -3.25
N LEU A 26 3.40 -7.73 -2.05
CA LEU A 26 2.98 -8.99 -1.44
C LEU A 26 1.58 -8.87 -0.82
N LYS A 27 0.77 -7.95 -1.34
CA LYS A 27 -0.58 -7.71 -0.83
C LYS A 27 -1.52 -8.90 -1.03
N ASN A 28 -2.56 -8.96 -0.20
CA ASN A 28 -3.59 -10.01 -0.22
C ASN A 28 -2.99 -11.43 -0.10
N ASN A 29 -2.11 -11.62 0.88
CA ASN A 29 -1.57 -12.93 1.21
C ASN A 29 -1.93 -13.30 2.66
N ASN A 30 -1.41 -14.42 3.14
CA ASN A 30 -1.57 -14.87 4.52
C ASN A 30 -0.26 -14.78 5.31
N LEU A 31 0.60 -13.82 4.97
CA LEU A 31 1.84 -13.56 5.71
C LEU A 31 1.47 -13.17 7.13
N ASN A 32 2.15 -13.77 8.10
CA ASN A 32 1.87 -13.62 9.52
C ASN A 32 3.17 -13.38 10.29
N ASP A 33 3.09 -13.34 11.62
CA ASP A 33 4.21 -13.02 12.51
C ASP A 33 4.70 -11.56 12.39
N THR A 34 5.92 -11.32 12.88
CA THR A 34 6.60 -10.03 12.89
C THR A 34 7.29 -9.76 11.55
N LEU A 35 6.95 -8.63 10.93
CA LEU A 35 7.70 -8.08 9.80
C LEU A 35 9.00 -7.43 10.33
N ASP A 36 10.14 -7.94 9.87
CA ASP A 36 11.45 -7.40 10.21
C ASP A 36 12.16 -6.95 8.94
N MET A 37 12.39 -5.64 8.81
CA MET A 37 13.13 -5.10 7.67
C MET A 37 14.64 -5.15 7.88
N GLY A 38 15.09 -5.48 9.10
CA GLY A 38 16.49 -5.44 9.47
C GLY A 38 17.08 -4.03 9.38
N ASN A 39 18.41 -3.96 9.43
CA ASN A 39 19.17 -2.71 9.41
C ASN A 39 19.85 -2.43 8.05
N ASN A 40 19.88 -3.40 7.13
CA ASN A 40 20.52 -3.25 5.82
C ASN A 40 19.46 -3.31 4.73
N ILE A 41 18.70 -2.24 4.56
CA ILE A 41 17.70 -2.13 3.51
C ILE A 41 18.35 -1.51 2.28
N SER A 42 18.08 -2.07 1.10
CA SER A 42 18.58 -1.52 -0.16
C SER A 42 18.04 -0.10 -0.36
N ASP A 43 18.91 0.85 -0.68
CA ASP A 43 18.53 2.24 -0.98
C ASP A 43 17.62 2.35 -2.21
N GLU A 44 17.66 1.34 -3.09
CA GLU A 44 16.84 1.28 -4.28
C GLU A 44 15.38 0.90 -3.98
N LEU A 45 15.09 0.31 -2.81
CA LEU A 45 13.78 -0.18 -2.44
C LEU A 45 12.86 0.98 -2.04
N GLN A 46 12.01 1.41 -2.96
CA GLN A 46 11.14 2.59 -2.80
C GLN A 46 9.76 2.26 -2.23
N ILE A 47 9.21 1.08 -2.54
CA ILE A 47 7.82 0.75 -2.19
C ILE A 47 7.73 -0.67 -1.66
N VAL A 48 7.13 -0.81 -0.47
CA VAL A 48 6.79 -2.10 0.13
C VAL A 48 5.29 -2.14 0.40
N ASP A 49 4.56 -2.90 -0.42
CA ASP A 49 3.13 -3.13 -0.30
C ASP A 49 2.86 -4.51 0.33
N LEU A 50 2.43 -4.50 1.59
CA LEU A 50 2.08 -5.68 2.39
C LEU A 50 0.62 -5.64 2.85
N GLN A 51 -0.23 -4.92 2.13
CA GLN A 51 -1.63 -4.73 2.50
C GLN A 51 -2.41 -6.04 2.60
N ASN A 52 -3.43 -6.07 3.46
CA ASN A 52 -4.33 -7.20 3.65
C ASN A 52 -3.59 -8.53 3.93
N ASN A 53 -2.63 -8.49 4.85
CA ASN A 53 -1.96 -9.66 5.40
C ASN A 53 -2.32 -9.83 6.89
N LYS A 54 -1.66 -10.75 7.59
CA LYS A 54 -1.86 -11.05 9.02
C LYS A 54 -0.65 -10.66 9.86
N ILE A 55 0.03 -9.56 9.51
CA ILE A 55 1.23 -9.10 10.22
C ILE A 55 0.83 -8.48 11.57
N ASP A 56 1.33 -9.05 12.66
CA ASP A 56 0.97 -8.66 14.02
C ASP A 56 1.90 -7.61 14.62
N ASN A 57 3.17 -7.62 14.23
CA ASN A 57 4.19 -6.71 14.73
C ASN A 57 5.14 -6.28 13.61
N VAL A 58 5.75 -5.11 13.74
CA VAL A 58 6.75 -4.63 12.79
C VAL A 58 7.97 -4.08 13.51
N THR A 59 9.15 -4.39 12.98
CA THR A 59 10.43 -3.80 13.35
C THR A 59 10.94 -3.03 12.13
N LEU A 60 10.81 -1.71 12.18
CA LEU A 60 11.33 -0.80 11.15
C LEU A 60 12.68 -0.26 11.59
N SER A 61 13.68 -0.30 10.71
CA SER A 61 14.87 0.51 10.90
C SER A 61 14.52 1.98 10.65
N SER A 62 15.09 2.87 11.47
CA SER A 62 15.02 4.33 11.28
C SER A 62 15.62 4.79 9.93
N GLU A 63 16.39 3.92 9.28
CA GLU A 63 17.00 4.20 7.97
C GLU A 63 15.99 4.06 6.82
N TYR A 64 14.88 3.33 7.01
CA TYR A 64 13.85 3.21 5.99
C TYR A 64 12.98 4.47 5.93
N LYS A 65 13.20 5.27 4.89
CA LYS A 65 12.46 6.52 4.63
C LYS A 65 11.45 6.42 3.48
N ASN A 66 11.36 5.23 2.89
CA ASN A 66 10.58 4.97 1.70
C ASN A 66 9.14 4.56 2.04
N ASP A 67 8.30 4.36 1.02
CA ASP A 67 6.88 4.09 1.22
C ASP A 67 6.66 2.64 1.70
N LEU A 68 5.87 2.50 2.76
CA LEU A 68 5.47 1.22 3.34
C LEU A 68 3.96 1.22 3.55
N GLU A 69 3.29 0.23 2.99
CA GLU A 69 1.84 0.07 3.09
C GLU A 69 1.50 -1.22 3.84
N LEU A 70 0.95 -1.04 5.04
CA LEU A 70 0.54 -2.11 5.96
C LEU A 70 -0.98 -2.11 6.20
N TYR A 71 -1.75 -1.29 5.48
CA TYR A 71 -3.20 -1.23 5.63
C TYR A 71 -3.85 -2.64 5.58
N GLY A 72 -4.83 -2.87 6.46
CA GLY A 72 -5.51 -4.17 6.58
C GLY A 72 -4.74 -5.25 7.34
N ASN A 73 -3.61 -4.93 7.97
CA ASN A 73 -2.89 -5.84 8.89
C ASN A 73 -3.27 -5.60 10.36
N PRO A 74 -3.22 -6.63 11.23
CA PRO A 74 -3.53 -6.50 12.66
C PRO A 74 -2.59 -5.56 13.41
N VAL A 75 -1.35 -5.34 12.95
CA VAL A 75 -0.42 -4.35 13.50
C VAL A 75 -0.99 -2.92 13.47
N CYS A 76 -1.85 -2.63 12.48
CA CYS A 76 -2.54 -1.35 12.37
C CYS A 76 -3.62 -1.14 13.43
N ASN A 77 -4.09 -2.20 14.09
CA ASN A 77 -5.05 -2.05 15.19
C ASN A 77 -4.36 -2.01 16.57
N LYS A 78 -3.05 -2.24 16.61
CA LYS A 78 -2.25 -2.35 17.84
C LYS A 78 -1.26 -1.19 17.95
N THR A 79 -0.12 -1.32 17.27
CA THR A 79 1.06 -0.49 17.48
C THR A 79 1.14 0.68 16.50
N LEU A 80 0.55 0.52 15.31
CA LEU A 80 0.72 1.45 14.18
C LEU A 80 -0.55 2.19 13.76
N GLY A 81 -1.64 2.11 14.51
CA GLY A 81 -2.97 2.54 14.04
C GLY A 81 -3.14 4.02 13.70
N GLN A 82 -2.23 4.88 14.11
CA GLN A 82 -2.22 6.30 13.71
C GLN A 82 -1.07 6.66 12.76
N THR A 83 -0.26 5.69 12.35
CA THR A 83 0.87 5.94 11.44
C THR A 83 0.41 5.96 9.98
N GLN A 84 1.15 6.69 9.16
CA GLN A 84 0.93 6.75 7.71
C GLN A 84 1.00 5.39 7.01
N TYR A 85 1.70 4.41 7.60
CA TYR A 85 1.82 3.06 7.05
C TYR A 85 0.50 2.29 7.04
N CYS A 86 -0.38 2.64 7.97
CA CYS A 86 -1.69 2.02 8.14
C CYS A 86 -2.81 2.88 7.57
N GLN A 87 -2.49 4.01 6.96
CA GLN A 87 -3.46 4.80 6.21
C GLN A 87 -3.54 4.24 4.81
N LEU A 88 -4.76 3.95 4.35
CA LEU A 88 -4.98 3.70 2.94
C LEU A 88 -4.64 5.01 2.23
N ARG A 89 -3.49 5.08 1.56
CA ARG A 89 -3.27 6.10 0.53
C ARG A 89 -4.22 5.74 -0.61
N GLN A 90 -5.50 6.10 -0.44
CA GLN A 90 -6.29 6.46 -1.60
C GLN A 90 -5.43 7.49 -2.30
N SER A 91 -5.01 7.19 -3.52
CA SER A 91 -4.52 8.22 -4.39
C SER A 91 -5.55 9.34 -4.30
N THR A 92 -5.20 10.45 -3.67
CA THR A 92 -5.75 11.74 -4.04
C THR A 92 -5.22 12.04 -5.44
N SER A 93 -5.55 11.19 -6.41
CA SER A 93 -6.00 11.69 -7.69
C SER A 93 -7.17 12.57 -7.33
N GLY A 94 -6.96 13.89 -7.39
CA GLY A 94 -7.81 14.93 -6.82
C GLY A 94 -9.26 14.92 -7.30
N TYR A 95 -10.03 13.97 -6.80
CA TYR A 95 -11.48 13.95 -6.84
C TYR A 95 -11.98 13.58 -5.44
N SER A 96 -11.58 14.40 -4.46
CA SER A 96 -12.43 14.61 -3.29
C SER A 96 -13.56 15.52 -3.76
N THR A 97 -14.64 14.96 -4.29
CA THR A 97 -15.90 15.67 -4.25
C THR A 97 -16.39 15.54 -2.81
N SER A 98 -15.95 16.45 -1.95
CA SER A 98 -16.75 16.83 -0.80
C SER A 98 -18.17 17.03 -1.31
N PHE A 99 -19.11 16.18 -0.91
CA PHE A 99 -20.50 16.22 -1.34
C PHE A 99 -20.99 17.68 -1.31
N PRO A 100 -21.20 18.33 -2.47
CA PRO A 100 -22.06 19.49 -2.49
C PRO A 100 -23.45 18.91 -2.24
N ASP A 101 -24.14 19.44 -1.25
CA ASP A 101 -25.56 19.23 -1.03
C ASP A 101 -26.30 19.31 -2.38
N CYS A 102 -26.55 18.14 -2.98
CA CYS A 102 -27.13 18.05 -4.31
C CYS A 102 -28.63 18.15 -4.09
N GLY A 103 -29.10 19.39 -3.98
CA GLY A 103 -30.50 19.73 -3.90
C GLY A 103 -31.28 19.02 -5.00
N SER A 104 -31.95 17.93 -4.62
CA SER A 104 -33.07 17.23 -5.29
C SER A 104 -33.31 17.60 -6.76
N LYS A 105 -32.40 17.24 -7.66
CA LYS A 105 -32.63 17.29 -9.11
C LYS A 105 -32.12 15.98 -9.73
N PRO A 106 -33.00 15.15 -10.33
CA PRO A 106 -32.58 13.89 -10.92
C PRO A 106 -31.73 14.11 -12.19
N CYS A 107 -30.64 13.36 -12.32
CA CYS A 107 -29.74 13.39 -13.47
C CYS A 107 -30.44 12.90 -14.75
N ARG A 108 -30.18 13.56 -15.89
CA ARG A 108 -30.67 13.15 -17.22
C ARG A 108 -29.81 12.03 -17.81
N SER A 109 -30.47 11.09 -18.48
CA SER A 109 -30.00 9.74 -18.86
C SER A 109 -28.98 9.65 -20.02
N ASP A 110 -28.17 10.68 -20.29
CA ASP A 110 -27.29 10.70 -21.48
C ASP A 110 -25.80 10.93 -21.21
N GLN A 111 -25.35 10.92 -19.95
CA GLN A 111 -23.93 11.03 -19.64
C GLN A 111 -23.27 9.65 -19.52
N LYS A 112 -22.84 9.12 -20.66
CA LYS A 112 -21.91 7.98 -20.74
C LYS A 112 -20.51 8.45 -20.32
N PRO A 113 -19.82 7.80 -19.37
CA PRO A 113 -18.43 8.11 -19.09
C PRO A 113 -17.55 7.69 -20.28
N SER A 114 -16.82 8.65 -20.85
CA SER A 114 -15.86 8.40 -21.93
C SER A 114 -14.57 7.78 -21.38
N SER A 115 -14.10 6.74 -22.08
CA SER A 115 -12.90 5.97 -21.79
C SER A 115 -11.60 6.76 -22.03
N LEU A 116 -10.62 6.50 -21.15
CA LEU A 116 -9.21 6.91 -21.17
C LEU A 116 -8.55 7.00 -22.56
N ARG A 117 -7.71 8.02 -22.74
CA ARG A 117 -6.58 7.97 -23.68
C ARG A 117 -5.32 8.58 -23.05
N SER A 118 -4.29 7.75 -22.96
CA SER A 118 -2.95 8.08 -22.45
C SER A 118 -2.00 8.52 -23.58
N PHE A 119 -0.90 9.17 -23.18
CA PHE A 119 0.34 9.53 -23.91
C PHE A 119 0.22 10.69 -24.93
N ARG A 120 1.19 11.62 -25.07
CA ARG A 120 2.65 11.57 -24.86
C ARG A 120 3.23 13.00 -24.81
N GLN A 121 4.36 13.19 -24.14
CA GLN A 121 5.27 14.34 -24.33
C GLN A 121 5.84 14.32 -25.76
N ASN A 122 5.82 15.47 -26.44
CA ASN A 122 6.99 16.28 -26.86
C ASN A 122 6.60 17.24 -27.99
#